data_AF-A0A5C4U545-F1
#
_entry.id   AF-A0A5C4U545-F1
#
_cell.length_a   1.000
_cell.length_b   1.000
_cell.length_c   1.000
_cell.angle_alpha   90.00
_cell.angle_beta   90.00
_cell.angle_gamma   90.00
#
_symmetry.space_group_name_H-M   'P 1'
#
loop_
_entity.id
_entity.type
_entity.pdbx_description
1 polymer ?
#
loop_
_entity_poly.entity_id
_entity_poly.type
_entity_poly.pdbx_seq_one_letter_code
_entity_poly.pdbx_strand_id
1 'polypeptide(L)'
;MKMYIADFVFRVGSPEDVAAAATMLRNSDDRIATDLYRKYPASITDTASRYGLTDTKSAPHWGNSTTSTYDSVKFLEAKKRENPGDLVLINLAQASPRAADGYRQDFGTAHLPGVIGTKFGWSDDHRSYHATASYGVDFSVAAQINGTADQLTETAHGAFETGAAPSPLPLVPFGADGMWEPIHGLAQGFDDALQQAGSSEVFSATDAAEGARRDVESGLLQLSSMLPPQ
;
A
#
# COMPACT_ATOMS: atom_id res chain seq x y z
N MET A 1 -1.50 -0.22 -6.84
CA MET A 1 -2.58 0.12 -7.80
C MET A 1 -3.52 -1.03 -8.10
N LYS A 2 -3.06 -2.15 -8.69
CA LYS A 2 -3.94 -3.27 -9.09
C LYS A 2 -4.83 -3.81 -7.96
N MET A 3 -4.36 -3.81 -6.71
CA MET A 3 -5.19 -4.15 -5.52
C MET A 3 -6.45 -3.28 -5.42
N TYR A 4 -6.31 -1.97 -5.64
CA TYR A 4 -7.41 -1.01 -5.51
C TYR A 4 -8.40 -1.14 -6.67
N ILE A 5 -7.89 -1.33 -7.90
CA ILE A 5 -8.73 -1.62 -9.06
C ILE A 5 -9.55 -2.90 -8.82
N ALA A 6 -8.89 -3.96 -8.32
CA ALA A 6 -9.56 -5.23 -8.06
C ALA A 6 -10.62 -5.14 -6.96
N ASP A 7 -10.35 -4.45 -5.84
CA ASP A 7 -11.34 -4.25 -4.76
C ASP A 7 -12.62 -3.60 -5.28
N PHE A 8 -12.49 -2.55 -6.10
CA PHE A 8 -13.63 -1.91 -6.73
C PHE A 8 -14.40 -2.91 -7.61
N VAL A 9 -13.70 -3.59 -8.53
CA VAL A 9 -14.31 -4.53 -9.47
C VAL A 9 -14.97 -5.71 -8.76
N PHE A 10 -14.40 -6.20 -7.65
CA PHE A 10 -15.00 -7.28 -6.86
C PHE A 10 -16.33 -6.89 -6.21
N ARG A 11 -16.56 -5.60 -5.90
CA ARG A 11 -17.85 -5.14 -5.37
C ARG A 11 -18.91 -4.89 -6.42
N VAL A 12 -18.52 -4.31 -7.56
CA VAL A 12 -19.50 -3.72 -8.51
C VAL A 12 -19.33 -4.19 -9.95
N GLY A 13 -18.29 -4.97 -10.25
CA GLY A 13 -18.00 -5.47 -11.58
C GLY A 13 -18.96 -6.57 -12.02
N SER A 14 -19.04 -6.80 -13.34
CA SER A 14 -19.72 -7.98 -13.85
C SER A 14 -18.94 -9.26 -13.47
N PRO A 15 -19.55 -10.45 -13.54
CA PRO A 15 -18.84 -11.70 -13.29
C PRO A 15 -17.57 -11.88 -14.15
N GLU A 16 -17.59 -11.40 -15.39
CA GLU A 16 -16.44 -11.41 -16.29
C GLU A 16 -15.31 -10.49 -15.79
N ASP A 17 -15.67 -9.27 -15.38
CA ASP A 17 -14.69 -8.31 -14.85
C ASP A 17 -14.09 -8.80 -13.52
N VAL A 18 -14.90 -9.45 -12.68
CA VAL A 18 -14.44 -10.09 -11.44
C VAL A 18 -13.42 -11.19 -11.74
N ALA A 19 -13.69 -12.06 -12.73
CA ALA A 19 -12.73 -13.08 -13.14
C ALA A 19 -11.45 -12.46 -13.73
N ALA A 20 -11.58 -11.37 -14.49
CA ALA A 20 -10.45 -10.61 -15.02
C ALA A 20 -9.62 -9.97 -13.88
N ALA A 21 -10.26 -9.34 -12.90
CA ALA A 21 -9.60 -8.73 -11.76
C ALA A 21 -8.84 -9.76 -10.90
N ALA A 22 -9.41 -10.95 -10.71
CA ALA A 22 -8.71 -12.06 -10.05
C ALA A 22 -7.45 -12.45 -10.83
N THR A 23 -7.56 -12.59 -12.15
CA THR A 23 -6.41 -12.89 -13.05
C THR A 23 -5.35 -11.78 -12.99
N MET A 24 -5.76 -10.51 -13.01
CA MET A 24 -4.89 -9.34 -12.89
C MET A 24 -4.09 -9.36 -11.59
N LEU A 25 -4.71 -9.70 -10.46
CA LEU A 25 -3.99 -9.75 -9.18
C LEU A 25 -2.95 -10.87 -9.15
N ARG A 26 -3.32 -12.09 -9.56
CA ARG A 26 -2.42 -13.24 -9.54
C ARG A 26 -1.24 -13.09 -10.49
N ASN A 27 -1.50 -12.64 -11.71
CA ASN A 27 -0.50 -12.58 -12.78
C ASN A 27 0.11 -11.19 -12.95
N SER A 28 -0.29 -10.19 -12.15
CA SER A 28 0.10 -8.79 -12.34
C SER A 28 -0.08 -8.31 -13.79
N ASP A 29 -1.18 -8.70 -14.44
CA ASP A 29 -1.39 -8.44 -15.88
C ASP A 29 -1.78 -6.97 -16.13
N ASP A 30 -0.88 -6.23 -16.78
CA ASP A 30 -1.03 -4.80 -17.09
C ASP A 30 -2.08 -4.51 -18.16
N ARG A 31 -2.30 -5.44 -19.09
CA ARG A 31 -3.33 -5.30 -20.11
C ARG A 31 -4.70 -5.38 -19.44
N ILE A 32 -4.90 -6.35 -18.55
CA ILE A 32 -6.16 -6.45 -17.79
C ILE A 32 -6.34 -5.24 -16.88
N ALA A 33 -5.28 -4.78 -16.20
CA ALA A 33 -5.36 -3.55 -15.38
C ALA A 33 -5.79 -2.33 -16.22
N THR A 34 -5.22 -2.20 -17.42
CA THR A 34 -5.56 -1.14 -18.36
C THR A 34 -7.01 -1.20 -18.80
N ASP A 35 -7.50 -2.38 -19.16
CA ASP A 35 -8.88 -2.58 -19.64
C ASP A 35 -9.90 -2.33 -18.51
N LEU A 36 -9.64 -2.87 -17.32
CA LEU A 36 -10.49 -2.66 -16.14
C LEU A 36 -10.47 -1.19 -15.70
N TYR A 37 -9.31 -0.53 -15.67
CA TYR A 37 -9.25 0.87 -15.29
C TYR A 37 -9.94 1.79 -16.30
N ARG A 38 -9.84 1.50 -17.60
CA ARG A 38 -10.59 2.23 -18.64
C ARG A 38 -12.10 2.08 -18.45
N LYS A 39 -12.57 0.88 -18.09
CA LYS A 39 -13.97 0.59 -17.81
C LYS A 39 -14.45 1.20 -16.50
N TYR A 40 -13.57 1.26 -15.50
CA TYR A 40 -13.84 1.73 -14.14
C TYR A 40 -12.83 2.81 -13.71
N PRO A 41 -12.87 4.01 -14.30
CA PRO A 41 -11.86 5.05 -14.06
C PRO A 41 -11.88 5.60 -12.63
N ALA A 42 -12.99 5.46 -11.92
CA ALA A 42 -13.11 5.86 -10.52
C ALA A 42 -12.54 4.82 -9.53
N SER A 43 -12.12 3.64 -10.00
CA SER A 43 -11.82 2.49 -9.13
C SER A 43 -10.77 2.78 -8.05
N ILE A 44 -9.66 3.44 -8.39
CA ILE A 44 -8.62 3.81 -7.42
C ILE A 44 -9.14 4.85 -6.43
N THR A 45 -9.80 5.90 -6.91
CA THR A 45 -10.31 7.00 -6.07
C THR A 45 -11.43 6.54 -5.13
N ASP A 46 -12.33 5.69 -5.61
CA ASP A 46 -13.42 5.11 -4.82
C ASP A 46 -12.86 4.20 -3.72
N THR A 47 -11.94 3.28 -4.05
CA THR A 47 -11.29 2.44 -3.05
C THR A 47 -10.48 3.27 -2.05
N ALA A 48 -9.71 4.28 -2.52
CA ALA A 48 -8.99 5.18 -1.63
C ALA A 48 -9.92 5.92 -0.67
N SER A 49 -11.06 6.42 -1.16
CA SER A 49 -12.05 7.11 -0.32
C SER A 49 -12.70 6.15 0.69
N ARG A 50 -13.04 4.94 0.26
CA ARG A 50 -13.68 3.90 1.09
C ARG A 50 -12.84 3.53 2.31
N TYR A 51 -11.52 3.38 2.13
CA TYR A 51 -10.61 2.98 3.20
C TYR A 51 -9.82 4.15 3.80
N GLY A 52 -10.10 5.38 3.39
CA GLY A 52 -9.42 6.59 3.87
C GLY A 52 -7.92 6.59 3.58
N LEU A 53 -7.52 6.18 2.37
CA LEU A 53 -6.14 6.08 1.89
C LEU A 53 -5.71 7.46 1.37
N THR A 54 -5.12 8.30 2.22
CA THR A 54 -4.95 9.72 1.95
C THR A 54 -3.83 10.04 0.97
N ASP A 55 -2.85 9.16 0.82
CA ASP A 55 -1.72 9.30 -0.10
C ASP A 55 -1.95 8.56 -1.42
N THR A 56 -3.08 7.86 -1.53
CA THR A 56 -3.46 7.12 -2.73
C THR A 56 -4.19 8.03 -3.71
N LYS A 57 -3.57 8.29 -4.86
CA LYS A 57 -4.10 9.21 -5.89
C LYS A 57 -4.15 8.53 -7.24
N SER A 58 -5.32 8.57 -7.88
CA SER A 58 -5.51 8.14 -9.26
C SER A 58 -4.84 9.11 -10.24
N ALA A 59 -4.32 8.59 -11.34
CA ALA A 59 -3.85 9.37 -12.48
C ALA A 59 -4.61 8.97 -13.77
N PRO A 60 -4.48 9.72 -14.89
CA PRO A 60 -5.13 9.36 -16.15
C PRO A 60 -4.81 7.94 -16.64
N HIS A 61 -3.59 7.47 -16.36
CA HIS A 61 -3.18 6.08 -16.54
C HIS A 61 -2.96 5.44 -15.16
N TRP A 62 -3.48 4.23 -14.93
CA TRP A 62 -3.38 3.58 -13.62
C TRP A 62 -1.93 3.37 -13.17
N GLY A 63 -1.01 3.12 -14.10
CA GLY A 63 0.42 2.94 -13.80
C GLY A 63 1.09 4.19 -13.24
N ASN A 64 0.52 5.37 -13.49
CA ASN A 64 1.05 6.66 -13.00
C ASN A 64 0.37 7.10 -11.70
N SER A 65 -0.49 6.25 -11.12
CA SER A 65 -1.17 6.52 -9.85
C SER A 65 -0.20 6.28 -8.69
N THR A 66 -0.36 7.03 -7.59
CA THR A 66 0.52 6.96 -6.42
C THR A 66 -0.19 6.38 -5.21
N THR A 67 0.57 5.83 -4.25
CA THR A 67 0.13 5.35 -2.93
C THR A 67 1.35 5.32 -2.01
N SER A 68 1.13 5.25 -0.69
CA SER A 68 2.19 5.04 0.29
C SER A 68 2.23 3.59 0.77
N THR A 69 3.35 3.20 1.40
CA THR A 69 3.46 1.92 2.13
C THR A 69 2.44 1.86 3.27
N TYR A 70 2.21 2.99 3.95
CA TYR A 70 1.17 3.14 4.98
C TYR A 70 -0.23 2.83 4.45
N ASP A 71 -0.63 3.46 3.34
CA ASP A 71 -1.95 3.23 2.73
C ASP A 71 -2.12 1.78 2.27
N SER A 72 -1.06 1.17 1.75
CA SER A 72 -1.08 -0.24 1.34
C SER A 72 -1.33 -1.17 2.52
N VAL A 73 -0.67 -0.94 3.66
CA VAL A 73 -0.89 -1.70 4.90
C VAL A 73 -2.28 -1.43 5.46
N LYS A 74 -2.70 -0.16 5.55
CA LYS A 74 -4.03 0.23 6.04
C LYS A 74 -5.14 -0.46 5.25
N PHE A 75 -4.98 -0.53 3.92
CA PHE A 75 -5.90 -1.26 3.06
C PHE A 75 -5.94 -2.77 3.40
N LEU A 76 -4.78 -3.44 3.47
CA LEU A 76 -4.73 -4.88 3.79
C LEU A 76 -5.30 -5.21 5.18
N GLU A 77 -4.99 -4.39 6.20
CA GLU A 77 -5.58 -4.51 7.54
C GLU A 77 -7.10 -4.36 7.52
N ALA A 78 -7.62 -3.38 6.76
CA ALA A 78 -9.06 -3.22 6.60
C ALA A 78 -9.70 -4.47 5.95
N LYS A 79 -9.09 -5.02 4.90
CA LYS A 79 -9.58 -6.25 4.23
C LYS A 79 -9.61 -7.44 5.20
N LYS A 80 -8.53 -7.68 5.96
CA LYS A 80 -8.46 -8.77 6.96
C LYS A 80 -9.57 -8.63 8.00
N ARG A 81 -9.75 -7.43 8.55
CA ARG A 81 -10.74 -7.14 9.61
C ARG A 81 -12.17 -7.26 9.12
N GLU A 82 -12.46 -6.83 7.89
CA GLU A 82 -13.80 -6.89 7.31
C GLU A 82 -14.18 -8.32 6.91
N ASN A 83 -13.27 -9.03 6.22
CA ASN A 83 -13.51 -10.39 5.74
C ASN A 83 -12.17 -11.10 5.43
N PRO A 84 -11.69 -12.03 6.28
CA PRO A 84 -10.51 -12.82 5.99
C PRO A 84 -10.59 -13.67 4.70
N GLY A 85 -11.81 -13.95 4.22
CA GLY A 85 -12.07 -14.62 2.94
C GLY A 85 -12.28 -13.66 1.77
N ASP A 86 -11.82 -12.41 1.86
CA ASP A 86 -11.96 -11.43 0.80
C ASP A 86 -11.19 -11.84 -0.47
N LEU A 87 -11.78 -11.56 -1.64
CA LEU A 87 -11.21 -11.93 -2.93
C LEU A 87 -9.85 -11.27 -3.19
N VAL A 88 -9.57 -10.08 -2.67
CA VAL A 88 -8.24 -9.47 -2.78
C VAL A 88 -7.21 -10.35 -2.06
N LEU A 89 -7.46 -10.70 -0.81
CA LEU A 89 -6.56 -11.52 0.00
C LEU A 89 -6.33 -12.90 -0.65
N ILE A 90 -7.41 -13.58 -1.03
CA ILE A 90 -7.34 -14.89 -1.70
C ILE A 90 -6.46 -14.83 -2.96
N ASN A 91 -6.61 -13.77 -3.78
CA ASN A 91 -5.83 -13.67 -5.02
C ASN A 91 -4.36 -13.26 -4.79
N LEU A 92 -4.07 -12.51 -3.72
CA LEU A 92 -2.69 -12.23 -3.30
C LEU A 92 -1.97 -13.50 -2.80
N ALA A 93 -2.67 -14.37 -2.08
CA ALA A 93 -2.15 -15.68 -1.65
C ALA A 93 -1.93 -16.65 -2.83
N GLN A 94 -2.53 -16.37 -3.98
CA GLN A 94 -2.43 -17.14 -5.21
C GLN A 94 -1.61 -16.44 -6.28
N ALA A 95 -0.71 -15.53 -5.89
CA ALA A 95 0.21 -14.88 -6.82
C ALA A 95 0.99 -15.93 -7.63
N SER A 96 0.99 -15.78 -8.95
CA SER A 96 1.74 -16.67 -9.84
C SER A 96 3.24 -16.43 -9.66
N PRO A 97 4.11 -17.46 -9.73
CA PRO A 97 5.56 -17.28 -9.57
C PRO A 97 6.19 -16.27 -10.54
N ARG A 98 5.56 -16.11 -11.71
CA ARG A 98 5.88 -15.09 -12.70
C ARG A 98 4.63 -14.33 -13.10
N ALA A 99 4.82 -13.04 -13.34
CA ALA A 99 3.80 -12.18 -13.89
C ALA A 99 3.58 -12.41 -15.39
N ALA A 100 2.57 -11.76 -15.96
CA ALA A 100 2.20 -11.88 -17.37
C ALA A 100 3.33 -11.42 -18.32
N ASP A 101 4.19 -10.50 -17.88
CA ASP A 101 5.39 -10.03 -18.58
C ASP A 101 6.62 -10.96 -18.37
N GLY A 102 6.47 -12.02 -17.58
CA GLY A 102 7.52 -12.97 -17.24
C GLY A 102 8.38 -12.58 -16.03
N TYR A 103 8.17 -11.40 -15.41
CA TYR A 103 8.93 -10.96 -14.25
C TYR A 103 8.62 -11.82 -13.02
N ARG A 104 9.64 -12.09 -12.18
CA ARG A 104 9.45 -12.95 -11.00
C ARG A 104 8.67 -12.21 -9.92
N GLN A 105 7.68 -12.88 -9.35
CA GLN A 105 6.88 -12.39 -8.22
C GLN A 105 7.33 -13.09 -6.93
N ASP A 106 8.59 -12.83 -6.56
CA ASP A 106 9.30 -13.58 -5.50
C ASP A 106 10.42 -12.69 -4.93
N PHE A 107 10.06 -11.58 -4.29
CA PHE A 107 10.99 -10.61 -3.72
C PHE A 107 10.35 -9.78 -2.59
N GLY A 108 11.15 -8.97 -1.91
CA GLY A 108 10.69 -8.00 -0.92
C GLY A 108 10.05 -8.66 0.30
N THR A 109 8.93 -8.11 0.75
CA THR A 109 8.21 -8.60 1.93
C THR A 109 7.68 -10.02 1.78
N ALA A 110 7.60 -10.59 0.57
CA ALA A 110 7.16 -11.98 0.34
C ALA A 110 8.07 -13.02 1.02
N HIS A 111 9.32 -12.67 1.32
CA HIS A 111 10.29 -13.55 1.97
C HIS A 111 10.22 -13.49 3.50
N LEU A 112 9.35 -12.64 4.08
CA LEU A 112 9.21 -12.53 5.52
C LEU A 112 8.45 -13.74 6.10
N PRO A 113 8.87 -14.26 7.28
CA PRO A 113 8.16 -15.37 7.92
C PRO A 113 6.69 -15.06 8.17
N GLY A 114 5.82 -16.04 7.90
CA GLY A 114 4.38 -15.94 8.17
C GLY A 114 3.56 -15.17 7.12
N VAL A 115 4.19 -14.67 6.05
CA VAL A 115 3.46 -14.08 4.92
C VAL A 115 2.62 -15.14 4.21
N ILE A 116 1.36 -14.79 3.95
CA ILE A 116 0.37 -15.64 3.26
C ILE A 116 0.20 -15.20 1.81
N GLY A 117 0.17 -13.89 1.56
CA GLY A 117 -0.03 -13.35 0.21
C GLY A 117 0.60 -12.00 0.03
N THR A 118 0.97 -11.70 -1.22
CA THR A 118 1.72 -10.49 -1.58
C THR A 118 1.24 -9.94 -2.91
N LYS A 119 1.18 -8.61 -3.04
CA LYS A 119 1.22 -7.93 -4.33
C LYS A 119 2.60 -7.31 -4.56
N PHE A 120 3.14 -7.57 -5.73
CA PHE A 120 4.41 -7.08 -6.23
C PHE A 120 4.23 -5.90 -7.19
N GLY A 121 5.15 -4.93 -7.19
CA GLY A 121 5.21 -3.82 -8.12
C GLY A 121 6.65 -3.52 -8.54
N TRP A 122 6.83 -3.11 -9.79
CA TRP A 122 8.12 -2.76 -10.37
C TRP A 122 7.93 -1.73 -11.50
N SER A 123 9.00 -1.01 -11.85
CA SER A 123 9.08 -0.18 -13.06
C SER A 123 9.24 -1.03 -14.32
N ASP A 124 8.82 -0.52 -15.48
CA ASP A 124 8.91 -1.22 -16.79
C ASP A 124 10.33 -1.67 -17.17
N ASP A 125 11.37 -0.99 -16.68
CA ASP A 125 12.77 -1.37 -16.89
C ASP A 125 13.24 -2.54 -15.99
N HIS A 126 12.38 -2.98 -15.08
CA HIS A 126 12.59 -4.05 -14.10
C HIS A 126 13.76 -3.81 -13.13
N ARG A 127 14.19 -2.55 -12.96
CA ARG A 127 15.44 -2.21 -12.27
C ARG A 127 15.35 -1.00 -11.35
N SER A 128 14.64 0.05 -11.76
CA SER A 128 14.72 1.35 -11.07
C SER A 128 13.78 1.49 -9.88
N TYR A 129 12.70 0.73 -9.82
CA TYR A 129 11.75 0.77 -8.71
C TYR A 129 11.17 -0.61 -8.41
N HIS A 130 11.06 -0.94 -7.13
CA HIS A 130 10.36 -2.14 -6.65
C HIS A 130 9.53 -1.83 -5.41
N ALA A 131 8.38 -2.49 -5.31
CA ALA A 131 7.50 -2.40 -4.16
C ALA A 131 6.81 -3.74 -3.88
N THR A 132 6.50 -4.00 -2.62
CA THR A 132 5.69 -5.13 -2.18
C THR A 132 4.74 -4.72 -1.07
N ALA A 133 3.54 -5.31 -1.05
CA ALA A 133 2.61 -5.22 0.07
C ALA A 133 2.09 -6.64 0.36
N SER A 134 2.29 -7.09 1.59
CA SER A 134 2.04 -8.45 2.03
C SER A 134 1.19 -8.49 3.28
N TYR A 135 0.49 -9.61 3.47
CA TYR A 135 -0.25 -9.88 4.70
C TYR A 135 0.06 -11.28 5.23
N GLY A 136 0.06 -11.40 6.55
CA GLY A 136 0.03 -12.65 7.31
C GLY A 136 -1.27 -12.77 8.09
N VAL A 137 -1.32 -13.67 9.08
CA VAL A 137 -2.53 -13.88 9.91
C VAL A 137 -2.84 -12.64 10.74
N ASP A 138 -1.82 -12.04 11.37
CA ASP A 138 -1.91 -11.00 12.40
C ASP A 138 -1.12 -9.73 12.07
N PHE A 139 -0.59 -9.64 10.84
CA PHE A 139 0.17 -8.49 10.38
C PHE A 139 -0.05 -8.20 8.90
N SER A 140 0.24 -6.96 8.50
CA SER A 140 0.49 -6.57 7.12
C SER A 140 1.71 -5.66 7.08
N VAL A 141 2.44 -5.77 5.98
CA VAL A 141 3.72 -5.08 5.79
C VAL A 141 3.85 -4.65 4.34
N ALA A 142 4.34 -3.44 4.12
CA ALA A 142 4.64 -2.94 2.79
C ALA A 142 6.03 -2.29 2.79
N ALA A 143 6.71 -2.43 1.66
CA ALA A 143 8.01 -1.83 1.45
C ALA A 143 8.14 -1.38 0.00
N GLN A 144 8.85 -0.27 -0.23
CA GLN A 144 9.20 0.21 -1.56
C GLN A 144 10.59 0.86 -1.57
N ILE A 145 11.26 0.78 -2.72
CA ILE A 145 12.57 1.40 -2.93
C ILE A 145 12.76 1.81 -4.40
N ASN A 146 13.47 2.91 -4.61
CA ASN A 146 14.14 3.20 -5.88
C ASN A 146 15.40 2.34 -5.98
N GLY A 147 15.26 1.13 -6.50
CA GLY A 147 16.32 0.13 -6.52
C GLY A 147 15.82 -1.23 -7.01
N THR A 148 16.66 -2.25 -6.87
CA THR A 148 16.40 -3.61 -7.36
C THR A 148 15.49 -4.41 -6.42
N ALA A 149 14.92 -5.51 -6.94
CA ALA A 149 14.18 -6.49 -6.15
C ALA A 149 15.01 -7.06 -4.97
N ASP A 150 16.31 -7.30 -5.18
CA ASP A 150 17.21 -7.82 -4.15
C ASP A 150 17.42 -6.78 -3.03
N GLN A 151 17.65 -5.52 -3.39
CA GLN A 151 17.78 -4.43 -2.41
C GLN A 151 16.51 -4.24 -1.58
N LEU A 152 15.33 -4.39 -2.21
CA LEU A 152 14.07 -4.36 -1.47
C LEU A 152 13.94 -5.54 -0.50
N THR A 153 14.40 -6.73 -0.92
CA THR A 153 14.38 -7.96 -0.10
C THR A 153 15.28 -7.81 1.12
N GLU A 154 16.53 -7.40 0.92
CA GLU A 154 17.48 -7.12 2.01
C GLU A 154 16.94 -6.07 2.99
N THR A 155 16.36 -4.99 2.46
CA THR A 155 15.74 -3.93 3.27
C THR A 155 14.59 -4.46 4.13
N ALA A 156 13.71 -5.29 3.55
CA ALA A 156 12.58 -5.88 4.28
C ALA A 156 13.05 -6.81 5.40
N HIS A 157 14.04 -7.68 5.15
CA HIS A 157 14.61 -8.56 6.17
C HIS A 157 15.28 -7.77 7.29
N GLY A 158 16.10 -6.77 6.95
CA GLY A 158 16.80 -5.95 7.95
C GLY A 158 15.82 -5.20 8.87
N ALA A 159 14.74 -4.65 8.32
CA ALA A 159 13.69 -4.00 9.13
C ALA A 159 12.96 -5.00 10.05
N PHE A 160 12.70 -6.21 9.58
CA PHE A 160 12.04 -7.26 10.36
C PHE A 160 12.91 -7.77 11.52
N GLU A 161 14.19 -8.06 11.26
CA GLU A 161 15.13 -8.60 12.26
C GLU A 161 15.44 -7.61 13.38
N THR A 162 15.52 -6.32 13.04
CA THR A 162 15.84 -5.28 14.02
C THR A 162 14.66 -4.90 14.92
N GLY A 163 13.45 -5.35 14.60
CA GLY A 163 12.21 -4.90 15.26
C GLY A 163 12.03 -3.38 15.19
N ALA A 164 12.74 -2.70 14.28
CA ALA A 164 12.75 -1.27 14.18
C ALA A 164 11.36 -0.81 13.76
N ALA A 165 10.69 -0.05 14.64
CA ALA A 165 9.54 0.74 14.22
C ALA A 165 10.01 1.64 13.06
N PRO A 166 9.21 1.77 12.00
CA PRO A 166 9.61 2.57 10.85
C PRO A 166 9.93 3.99 11.32
N SER A 167 11.07 4.52 10.89
CA SER A 167 11.42 5.92 11.12
C SER A 167 10.26 6.77 10.59
N PRO A 168 9.59 7.59 11.43
CA PRO A 168 8.71 8.60 10.89
C PRO A 168 9.59 9.48 10.00
N LEU A 169 9.09 9.81 8.81
CA LEU A 169 9.71 10.84 7.98
C LEU A 169 10.07 12.03 8.88
N PRO A 170 11.21 12.71 8.68
CA PRO A 170 11.40 14.00 9.31
C PRO A 170 10.22 14.86 8.89
N LEU A 171 9.38 15.23 9.87
CA LEU A 171 8.41 16.30 9.72
C LEU A 171 9.23 17.52 9.32
N VAL A 172 9.27 17.83 8.03
CA VAL A 172 9.69 19.15 7.58
C VAL A 172 8.69 20.10 8.23
N PRO A 173 9.10 21.01 9.13
CA PRO A 173 8.15 21.90 9.76
C PRO A 173 7.47 22.68 8.64
N PHE A 174 6.14 22.56 8.56
CA PHE A 174 5.36 23.56 7.83
C PHE A 174 5.71 24.90 8.47
N GLY A 175 6.41 25.74 7.70
CA GLY A 175 6.75 27.10 8.11
C GLY A 175 5.47 27.80 8.55
N ALA A 176 5.47 28.26 9.79
CA ALA A 176 4.38 28.98 10.41
C ALA A 176 4.30 30.40 9.82
N ASP A 177 3.97 30.54 8.54
CA ASP A 177 3.68 31.82 7.89
C ASP A 177 2.67 31.57 6.76
N GLY A 178 1.37 31.61 7.10
CA GLY A 178 0.26 31.33 6.20
C GLY A 178 0.14 32.31 5.03
N MET A 179 0.93 32.11 3.98
CA MET A 179 0.85 32.89 2.74
C MET A 179 0.83 31.97 1.52
N TRP A 180 -0.21 32.11 0.70
CA TRP A 180 -0.38 31.42 -0.58
C TRP A 180 0.27 32.28 -1.67
N GLU A 181 1.26 31.74 -2.38
CA GLU A 181 1.67 32.22 -3.70
C GLU A 181 1.43 31.11 -4.74
N PRO A 182 0.89 31.42 -5.93
CA PRO A 182 0.54 30.42 -6.94
C PRO A 182 1.79 29.97 -7.69
N ILE A 183 2.30 28.78 -7.35
CA ILE A 183 3.47 28.23 -8.03
C ILE A 183 3.06 27.58 -9.36
N HIS A 184 3.09 28.38 -10.43
CA HIS A 184 3.21 27.85 -11.78
C HIS A 184 4.64 27.33 -11.99
N GLY A 185 4.81 26.01 -12.14
CA GLY A 185 6.04 25.43 -12.72
C GLY A 185 6.83 24.43 -11.86
N LEU A 186 6.19 23.36 -11.35
CA LEU A 186 6.89 22.28 -10.61
C LEU A 186 6.56 20.86 -11.11
N ALA A 187 6.36 20.69 -12.42
CA ALA A 187 6.31 19.34 -13.01
C ALA A 187 7.71 18.75 -13.28
N GLN A 188 8.78 19.57 -13.27
CA GLN A 188 10.15 19.09 -13.55
C GLN A 188 11.04 19.03 -12.31
N GLY A 189 10.85 19.91 -11.32
CA GLY A 189 11.69 19.93 -10.11
C GLY A 189 11.39 18.82 -9.09
N PHE A 190 10.20 18.22 -9.14
CA PHE A 190 9.83 17.11 -8.25
C PHE A 190 10.48 15.79 -8.68
N ASP A 191 10.65 15.58 -9.99
CA ASP A 191 11.33 14.41 -10.55
C ASP A 191 12.83 14.41 -10.20
N ASP A 192 13.48 15.57 -10.21
CA ASP A 192 14.90 15.71 -9.85
C ASP A 192 15.15 15.48 -8.33
N ALA A 193 14.21 15.87 -7.47
CA ALA A 193 14.31 15.66 -6.02
C ALA A 193 14.10 14.19 -5.62
N LEU A 194 13.26 13.44 -6.34
CA LEU A 194 13.02 12.01 -6.11
C LEU A 194 14.13 11.13 -6.73
N GLN A 195 14.82 11.60 -7.78
CA GLN A 195 16.00 10.91 -8.32
C GLN A 195 17.27 11.10 -7.48
N GLN A 196 17.39 12.20 -6.74
CA GLN A 196 18.60 12.48 -5.93
C GLN A 196 18.52 12.00 -4.47
N ALA A 197 17.32 11.72 -3.94
CA ALA A 197 17.16 11.13 -2.61
C ALA A 197 16.78 9.65 -2.75
N GLY A 198 17.72 8.74 -2.46
CA GLY A 198 17.46 7.30 -2.39
C GLY A 198 16.47 6.94 -1.28
N SER A 199 15.18 7.09 -1.55
CA SER A 199 14.12 6.83 -0.58
C SER A 199 13.76 5.34 -0.56
N SER A 200 13.97 4.72 0.60
CA SER A 200 13.43 3.43 0.98
C SER A 200 12.41 3.65 2.10
N GLU A 201 11.21 3.10 1.95
CA GLU A 201 10.19 3.13 3.00
C GLU A 201 9.74 1.69 3.30
N VAL A 202 9.67 1.34 4.58
CA VAL A 202 9.06 0.10 5.08
C VAL A 202 8.04 0.50 6.13
N PHE A 203 6.84 -0.07 6.07
CA PHE A 203 5.80 0.12 7.09
C PHE A 203 5.17 -1.22 7.44
N SER A 204 4.93 -1.44 8.74
CA SER A 204 4.32 -2.67 9.26
C SER A 204 3.29 -2.33 10.34
N ALA A 205 2.18 -3.04 10.35
CA ALA A 205 1.18 -3.00 11.42
C ALA A 205 0.86 -4.42 11.90
N THR A 206 0.53 -4.54 13.19
CA THR A 206 0.02 -5.80 13.78
C THR A 206 -1.36 -5.55 14.37
N ASP A 207 -2.24 -6.55 14.28
CA ASP A 207 -3.60 -6.49 14.84
C ASP A 207 -3.58 -6.28 16.37
N ALA A 208 -2.51 -6.70 17.06
CA ALA A 208 -2.32 -6.51 18.50
C ALA A 208 -2.04 -5.04 18.90
N ALA A 209 -1.43 -4.24 18.01
CA ALA A 209 -1.01 -2.87 18.32
C ALA A 209 -2.17 -1.84 18.31
N GLU A 210 -3.25 -2.08 17.57
CA GLU A 210 -4.46 -1.23 17.60
C GLU A 210 -5.38 -1.54 18.79
N GLY A 211 -5.46 -2.81 19.23
CA GLY A 211 -6.22 -3.20 20.42
C GLY A 211 -5.72 -2.50 21.69
N ALA A 212 -4.40 -2.47 21.87
CA ALA A 212 -3.78 -1.81 23.01
C ALA A 212 -3.99 -0.28 23.01
N ARG A 213 -4.09 0.38 21.83
CA ARG A 213 -4.39 1.83 21.77
C ARG A 213 -5.83 2.15 22.14
N ARG A 214 -6.81 1.31 21.74
CA ARG A 214 -8.22 1.50 22.11
C ARG A 214 -8.50 1.28 23.61
N ASP A 215 -7.78 0.35 24.23
CA ASP A 215 -7.92 0.08 25.67
C ASP A 215 -7.30 1.19 26.53
N VAL A 216 -6.21 1.82 26.06
CA VAL A 216 -5.61 2.99 26.72
C VAL A 216 -6.50 4.23 26.56
N GLU A 217 -7.07 4.49 25.39
CA GLU A 217 -7.99 5.62 25.18
C GLU A 217 -9.33 5.46 25.94
N SER A 218 -9.87 4.24 26.02
CA SER A 218 -11.08 3.97 26.81
C SER A 218 -10.83 4.05 28.32
N GLY A 219 -9.65 3.63 28.79
CA GLY A 219 -9.26 3.76 30.19
C GLY A 219 -8.99 5.21 30.63
N LEU A 220 -8.47 6.06 29.74
CA LEU A 220 -8.25 7.48 30.00
C LEU A 220 -9.56 8.28 30.04
N LEU A 221 -10.56 7.93 29.22
CA LEU A 221 -11.86 8.60 29.22
C LEU A 221 -12.72 8.28 30.46
N GLN A 222 -12.55 7.11 31.09
CA GLN A 222 -13.24 6.77 32.35
C GLN A 222 -12.63 7.45 33.59
N LEU A 223 -11.36 7.86 33.55
CA LEU A 223 -10.71 8.52 34.69
C LEU A 223 -11.00 10.03 34.77
N SER A 224 -11.37 10.68 33.66
CA SER A 224 -11.73 12.11 33.66
C SER A 224 -13.14 12.44 34.17
N SER A 225 -14.00 11.46 34.44
CA SER A 225 -15.36 11.68 34.96
C SER A 225 -15.51 11.48 36.49
N MET A 226 -14.41 11.30 37.23
CA MET A 226 -14.45 10.98 38.68
C MET A 226 -13.82 12.02 39.62
N LEU A 227 -13.48 13.23 39.15
CA LEU A 227 -13.03 14.30 40.03
C LEU A 227 -14.18 15.28 40.34
N PRO A 228 -14.52 15.51 41.62
CA PRO A 228 -15.59 16.43 41.99
C PRO A 228 -15.17 17.90 41.80
N PRO A 229 -16.11 18.81 41.51
CA PRO A 229 -15.79 20.22 41.28
C PRO A 229 -15.36 20.93 42.57
N GLN A 230 -14.40 21.85 42.44
CA GLN A 230 -14.07 22.85 43.47
C GLN A 230 -14.86 24.13 43.28
#